data_AF-A0A8H5K7C6-F1
#
_entry.id   AF-A0A8H5K7C6-F1
#
_cell.length_a   1.000
_cell.length_b   1.000
_cell.length_c   1.000
_cell.angle_alpha   90.00
_cell.angle_beta   90.00
_cell.angle_gamma   90.00
#
_symmetry.space_group_name_H-M   'P 1'
#
loop_
_entity.id
_entity.type
_entity.pdbx_description
1 polymer ?
#
loop_
_entity_poly.entity_id
_entity_poly.type
_entity_poly.pdbx_seq_one_letter_code
_entity_poly.pdbx_strand_id
1 'polypeptide(L)'
;MLGIFRELAVAADLEAPPNVSLGGKGLSNTEASISDTTATDADSLQSLFKDIALPPSPSQPTQYRLECSMWLDPLHYLRVSLPPQDILPYLGTGAESFAGLLFWSVMEHYQTVCTQHNAKTVIQKGLKHSKATQDIKPSFIETMAKARVEYKQTGSISQAHAVAAEKDLGLVLCNLIETEYRSTGKDPDQWLSCIGIEKRMRKTMSDDSLESLRIAAHGDGDASLQFLLEDVKCRLYDSCVCFGDGPRWDVKIVDQLFAPFTRCVIEGEMGIRGDALPSV
;
A
#
# COMPACT_ATOMS: atom_id res chain seq x y z
N MET A 1 -5.18 23.69 -7.83
CA MET A 1 -4.69 22.46 -7.15
C MET A 1 -5.61 21.25 -7.41
N LEU A 2 -6.94 21.35 -7.26
CA LEU A 2 -7.90 20.29 -7.64
C LEU A 2 -7.80 19.83 -9.12
N GLY A 3 -7.36 20.71 -10.03
CA GLY A 3 -7.16 20.37 -11.44
C GLY A 3 -6.13 19.25 -11.67
N ILE A 4 -5.07 19.21 -10.85
CA ILE A 4 -4.01 18.20 -10.98
C ILE A 4 -4.54 16.81 -10.61
N PHE A 5 -5.32 16.70 -9.53
CA PHE A 5 -5.99 15.44 -9.17
C PHE A 5 -6.94 14.94 -10.25
N ARG A 6 -7.69 15.87 -10.86
CA ARG A 6 -8.58 15.55 -11.97
C ARG A 6 -7.79 15.06 -13.20
N GLU A 7 -6.70 15.74 -13.55
CA GLU A 7 -5.85 15.37 -14.68
C GLU A 7 -5.15 14.01 -14.44
N LEU A 8 -4.68 13.73 -13.22
CA LEU A 8 -4.09 12.43 -12.84
C LEU A 8 -5.14 11.29 -12.87
N ALA A 9 -6.36 11.55 -12.37
CA ALA A 9 -7.45 10.57 -12.43
C ALA A 9 -7.97 10.31 -13.86
N VAL A 10 -7.78 11.26 -14.77
CA VAL A 10 -8.04 11.08 -16.21
C VAL A 10 -6.88 10.35 -16.89
N ALA A 11 -5.63 10.64 -16.53
CA ALA A 11 -4.44 9.98 -17.07
C ALA A 11 -4.35 8.50 -16.69
N ALA A 12 -4.92 8.09 -15.55
CA ALA A 12 -4.97 6.70 -15.11
C ALA A 12 -5.94 5.79 -15.91
N ASP A 13 -6.72 6.35 -16.85
CA ASP A 13 -7.63 5.62 -17.76
C ASP A 13 -7.01 5.40 -19.18
N LEU A 14 -5.69 5.49 -19.34
CA LEU A 14 -5.03 5.22 -20.63
C LEU A 14 -4.98 3.72 -20.96
N GLU A 15 -5.58 3.33 -22.09
CA GLU A 15 -5.49 1.98 -22.67
C GLU A 15 -4.04 1.62 -23.03
N ALA A 16 -3.66 0.38 -22.71
CA ALA A 16 -2.35 -0.17 -23.07
C ALA A 16 -2.19 -0.28 -24.61
N PRO A 17 -1.03 0.06 -25.18
CA PRO A 17 -0.79 -0.15 -26.61
C PRO A 17 -0.78 -1.66 -26.95
N PRO A 18 -1.31 -2.07 -28.11
CA PRO A 18 -1.33 -3.48 -28.50
C PRO A 18 0.08 -4.02 -28.74
N ASN A 19 0.37 -5.17 -28.14
CA ASN A 19 1.60 -5.93 -28.28
C ASN A 19 1.98 -6.14 -29.76
N VAL A 20 3.17 -5.70 -30.16
CA VAL A 20 3.77 -6.08 -31.44
C VAL A 20 4.59 -7.35 -31.23
N SER A 21 4.13 -8.45 -31.81
CA SER A 21 4.82 -9.73 -31.83
C SER A 21 6.08 -9.65 -32.70
N LEU A 22 7.26 -9.90 -32.13
CA LEU A 22 8.48 -10.15 -32.91
C LEU A 22 8.63 -11.65 -33.17
N GLY A 23 8.45 -12.04 -34.44
CA GLY A 23 8.71 -13.39 -34.92
C GLY A 23 10.20 -13.71 -34.87
N GLY A 24 10.55 -14.79 -34.16
CA GLY A 24 11.89 -15.36 -34.17
C GLY A 24 12.12 -16.27 -35.38
N LYS A 25 13.24 -16.08 -36.06
CA LYS A 25 13.84 -17.06 -36.98
C LYS A 25 15.33 -17.18 -36.59
N GLY A 26 15.70 -18.36 -36.12
CA GLY A 26 16.98 -18.64 -35.46
C GLY A 26 18.13 -19.08 -36.38
N LEU A 27 19.22 -19.48 -35.72
CA LEU A 27 20.37 -20.34 -36.10
C LEU A 27 21.53 -19.93 -35.17
N SER A 28 21.87 -20.64 -34.09
CA SER A 28 22.36 -22.02 -33.91
C SER A 28 23.78 -22.24 -34.45
N ASN A 29 24.72 -22.48 -33.51
CA ASN A 29 25.82 -23.47 -33.49
C ASN A 29 27.19 -22.88 -33.05
N THR A 30 28.15 -23.57 -32.41
CA THR A 30 28.28 -24.82 -31.63
C THR A 30 29.81 -24.97 -31.32
N GLU A 31 30.17 -25.40 -30.08
CA GLU A 31 31.42 -26.09 -29.63
C GLU A 31 32.80 -25.42 -29.82
N ALA A 32 33.89 -25.67 -29.08
CA ALA A 32 34.29 -26.28 -27.79
C ALA A 32 35.84 -25.99 -27.71
N SER A 33 36.54 -25.79 -26.60
CA SER A 33 37.14 -26.84 -25.75
C SER A 33 38.53 -26.38 -25.21
N ILE A 34 38.66 -26.27 -23.88
CA ILE A 34 39.74 -26.77 -22.97
C ILE A 34 41.16 -26.12 -22.91
N SER A 35 41.47 -25.60 -21.70
CA SER A 35 42.71 -25.59 -20.85
C SER A 35 44.03 -24.95 -21.36
N ASP A 36 44.95 -24.38 -20.55
CA ASP A 36 45.10 -24.13 -19.11
C ASP A 36 46.26 -23.11 -18.86
N THR A 37 46.19 -22.36 -17.75
CA THR A 37 47.25 -21.72 -16.92
C THR A 37 48.26 -20.70 -17.50
N THR A 38 48.18 -19.42 -17.09
CA THR A 38 49.10 -18.73 -16.12
C THR A 38 49.06 -17.19 -16.24
N ALA A 39 48.82 -16.55 -15.10
CA ALA A 39 49.29 -15.24 -14.62
C ALA A 39 49.35 -14.01 -15.57
N THR A 40 48.36 -13.13 -15.38
CA THR A 40 48.47 -11.65 -15.30
C THR A 40 49.32 -10.91 -16.33
N ASP A 41 48.63 -10.29 -17.29
CA ASP A 41 49.01 -8.95 -17.78
C ASP A 41 47.75 -8.11 -18.07
N ALA A 42 47.66 -6.94 -17.45
CA ALA A 42 46.44 -6.14 -17.33
C ALA A 42 46.14 -5.24 -18.54
N ASP A 43 46.83 -5.43 -19.66
CA ASP A 43 46.70 -4.61 -20.87
C ASP A 43 45.90 -5.27 -22.02
N SER A 44 45.29 -6.44 -21.78
CA SER A 44 44.63 -7.24 -22.83
C SER A 44 43.08 -7.17 -22.85
N LEU A 45 42.45 -6.34 -21.99
CA LEU A 45 40.98 -6.17 -22.01
C LEU A 45 40.49 -5.02 -22.91
N GLN A 46 41.36 -4.13 -23.38
CA GLN A 46 40.97 -3.06 -24.31
C GLN A 46 40.86 -3.52 -25.77
N SER A 47 41.36 -4.71 -26.13
CA SER A 47 41.24 -5.24 -27.50
C SER A 47 39.96 -6.06 -27.71
N LEU A 48 39.32 -6.57 -26.64
CA LEU A 48 38.12 -7.42 -26.71
C LEU A 48 36.80 -6.65 -26.92
N PHE A 49 36.82 -5.31 -26.83
CA PHE A 49 35.62 -4.47 -27.01
C PHE A 49 35.64 -3.60 -28.27
N LYS A 50 36.63 -3.78 -29.16
CA LYS A 50 36.71 -2.98 -30.40
C LYS A 50 35.67 -3.38 -31.47
N ASP A 51 35.09 -4.57 -31.38
CA ASP A 51 34.21 -5.12 -32.42
C ASP A 51 32.75 -5.33 -31.98
N ILE A 52 32.32 -4.79 -30.82
CA ILE A 52 30.89 -4.75 -30.50
C ILE A 52 30.28 -3.55 -31.25
N ALA A 53 29.69 -3.82 -32.40
CA ALA A 53 28.85 -2.84 -33.09
C ALA A 53 27.68 -2.45 -32.19
N LEU A 54 27.76 -1.24 -31.63
CA LEU A 54 26.60 -0.59 -31.01
C LEU A 54 25.48 -0.49 -32.05
N PRO A 55 24.21 -0.74 -31.66
CA PRO A 55 23.09 -0.44 -32.55
C PRO A 55 23.17 1.04 -32.96
N PRO A 56 22.76 1.38 -34.19
CA PRO A 56 22.86 2.74 -34.69
C PRO A 56 22.17 3.68 -33.70
N SER A 57 22.94 4.66 -33.19
CA SER A 57 22.39 5.77 -32.42
C SER A 57 21.18 6.32 -33.18
N PRO A 58 19.99 6.43 -32.57
CA PRO A 58 18.88 7.08 -33.21
C PRO A 58 19.29 8.52 -33.50
N SER A 59 19.50 8.82 -34.78
CA SER A 59 19.88 10.13 -35.33
C SER A 59 18.68 11.08 -35.40
N GLN A 60 17.82 11.03 -34.38
CA GLN A 60 16.73 11.97 -34.21
C GLN A 60 16.72 12.44 -32.75
N PRO A 61 16.79 13.76 -32.50
CA PRO A 61 16.55 14.28 -31.18
C PRO A 61 15.07 14.03 -30.88
N THR A 62 14.76 12.98 -30.12
CA THR A 62 13.49 12.87 -29.40
C THR A 62 13.50 13.84 -28.22
N GLN A 63 13.78 15.12 -28.50
CA GLN A 63 13.43 16.21 -27.62
C GLN A 63 11.96 16.53 -27.87
N TYR A 64 11.06 15.78 -27.24
CA TYR A 64 9.76 16.32 -26.87
C TYR A 64 9.98 17.32 -25.73
N ARG A 65 10.64 18.43 -26.04
CA ARG A 65 10.69 19.59 -25.16
C ARG A 65 9.35 20.28 -25.32
N LEU A 66 8.40 19.95 -24.44
CA LEU A 66 7.26 20.82 -24.22
C LEU A 66 7.82 22.23 -23.96
N GLU A 67 7.31 23.24 -24.64
CA GLU A 67 7.80 24.63 -24.55
C GLU A 67 7.67 25.25 -23.15
N CYS A 68 7.04 24.53 -22.20
CA CYS A 68 7.11 24.84 -20.79
C CYS A 68 8.34 24.14 -20.20
N SER A 69 9.22 24.90 -19.56
CA SER A 69 10.46 24.48 -18.91
C SER A 69 10.23 23.55 -17.70
N MET A 70 9.60 22.41 -17.94
CA MET A 70 9.42 21.32 -16.98
C MET A 70 10.30 20.16 -17.42
N TRP A 71 11.36 19.92 -16.66
CA TRP A 71 12.12 18.67 -16.77
C TRP A 71 11.28 17.57 -16.11
N LEU A 72 10.46 16.89 -16.90
CA LEU A 72 9.87 15.62 -16.49
C LEU A 72 11.01 14.61 -16.50
N ASP A 73 11.35 14.03 -15.35
CA ASP A 73 12.28 12.91 -15.28
C ASP A 73 11.65 11.71 -16.02
N PRO A 74 12.18 11.32 -17.20
CA PRO A 74 11.59 10.26 -18.01
C PRO A 74 11.60 8.91 -17.30
N LEU A 75 12.49 8.72 -16.32
CA LEU A 75 12.61 7.49 -15.53
C LEU A 75 11.63 7.44 -14.36
N HIS A 76 11.16 8.59 -13.87
CA HIS A 76 10.15 8.69 -12.82
C HIS A 76 8.85 7.98 -13.20
N TYR A 77 8.57 7.91 -14.51
CA TYR A 77 7.40 7.24 -15.07
C TYR A 77 7.68 5.81 -15.56
N LEU A 78 8.93 5.34 -15.56
CA LEU A 78 9.23 3.93 -15.89
C LEU A 78 9.04 3.04 -14.66
N ARG A 79 9.49 3.52 -13.50
CA ARG A 79 9.40 2.78 -12.23
C ARG A 79 9.58 3.72 -11.05
N VAL A 80 8.65 3.71 -10.11
CA VAL A 80 8.78 4.47 -8.86
C VAL A 80 9.51 3.58 -7.84
N SER A 81 10.73 3.96 -7.50
CA SER A 81 11.60 3.21 -6.57
C SER A 81 11.46 3.65 -5.11
N LEU A 82 10.96 4.87 -4.88
CA LEU A 82 10.71 5.37 -3.54
C LEU A 82 9.27 5.06 -3.11
N PRO A 83 9.04 4.70 -1.84
CA PRO A 83 7.69 4.45 -1.36
C PRO A 83 6.89 5.76 -1.34
N PRO A 84 5.59 5.72 -1.68
CA PRO A 84 4.66 6.79 -1.35
C PRO A 84 4.70 7.13 0.15
N GLN A 85 4.52 8.40 0.50
CA GLN A 85 4.66 8.86 1.89
C GLN A 85 3.63 8.22 2.83
N ASP A 86 2.45 7.89 2.31
CA ASP A 86 1.36 7.28 3.07
C ASP A 86 1.69 5.87 3.61
N ILE A 87 2.58 5.13 2.96
CA ILE A 87 2.92 3.76 3.39
C ILE A 87 4.15 3.64 4.27
N LEU A 88 4.95 4.71 4.41
CA LEU A 88 6.19 4.68 5.20
C LEU A 88 6.00 4.11 6.62
N PRO A 89 4.93 4.44 7.36
CA PRO A 89 4.74 3.89 8.71
C PRO A 89 4.47 2.38 8.76
N TYR A 90 4.10 1.77 7.63
CA TYR A 90 3.69 0.36 7.53
C TYR A 90 4.74 -0.50 6.82
N LEU A 91 5.95 0.02 6.59
CA LEU A 91 7.08 -0.71 6.01
C LEU A 91 8.10 -1.12 7.07
N GLY A 92 8.97 -2.08 6.74
CA GLY A 92 9.99 -2.59 7.66
C GLY A 92 9.36 -3.14 8.95
N THR A 93 9.86 -2.73 10.11
CA THR A 93 9.29 -3.11 11.42
C THR A 93 7.84 -2.65 11.59
N GLY A 94 7.44 -1.57 10.91
CA GLY A 94 6.06 -1.10 10.91
C GLY A 94 5.10 -2.09 10.23
N ALA A 95 5.57 -2.92 9.30
CA ALA A 95 4.74 -3.92 8.63
C ALA A 95 4.28 -5.04 9.57
N GLU A 96 5.07 -5.36 10.58
CA GLU A 96 4.82 -6.42 11.57
C GLU A 96 4.05 -5.92 12.81
N SER A 97 3.87 -4.60 12.92
CA SER A 97 3.02 -3.99 13.95
C SER A 97 1.55 -4.34 13.73
N PHE A 98 0.72 -4.25 14.77
CA PHE A 98 -0.71 -4.49 14.64
C PHE A 98 -1.35 -3.53 13.62
N ALA A 99 -0.96 -2.25 13.63
CA ALA A 99 -1.38 -1.26 12.64
C ALA A 99 -0.96 -1.64 11.21
N GLY A 100 0.27 -2.14 11.04
CA GLY A 100 0.78 -2.61 9.75
C GLY A 100 -0.01 -3.78 9.20
N LEU A 101 -0.28 -4.77 10.04
CA LEU A 101 -1.07 -5.95 9.67
C LEU A 101 -2.50 -5.58 9.28
N LEU A 102 -3.14 -4.67 10.03
CA LEU A 102 -4.46 -4.13 9.65
C LEU A 102 -4.42 -3.37 8.33
N PHE A 103 -3.44 -2.47 8.17
CA PHE A 103 -3.30 -1.67 6.96
C PHE A 103 -3.15 -2.55 5.72
N TRP A 104 -2.20 -3.49 5.75
CA TRP A 104 -1.94 -4.37 4.61
C TRP A 104 -3.10 -5.32 4.34
N SER A 105 -3.77 -5.82 5.38
CA SER A 105 -4.98 -6.60 5.18
C SER A 105 -6.06 -5.83 4.43
N VAL A 106 -6.31 -4.57 4.79
CA VAL A 106 -7.33 -3.75 4.10
C VAL A 106 -6.90 -3.47 2.66
N MET A 107 -5.62 -3.17 2.43
CA MET A 107 -5.08 -2.93 1.08
C MET A 107 -5.15 -4.16 0.17
N GLU A 108 -4.85 -5.34 0.70
CA GLU A 108 -4.91 -6.60 -0.02
C GLU A 108 -6.36 -7.03 -0.28
N HIS A 109 -7.28 -6.74 0.64
CA HIS A 109 -8.71 -7.02 0.47
C HIS A 109 -9.35 -6.25 -0.69
N TYR A 110 -8.80 -5.10 -1.08
CA TYR A 110 -9.22 -4.41 -2.31
C TYR A 110 -8.89 -5.17 -3.60
N GLN A 111 -7.95 -6.13 -3.53
CA GLN A 111 -7.48 -6.89 -4.69
C GLN A 111 -8.03 -8.31 -4.71
N THR A 112 -8.45 -8.83 -3.57
CA THR A 112 -9.08 -10.15 -3.51
C THR A 112 -10.52 -10.06 -3.98
N VAL A 113 -10.97 -11.09 -4.71
CA VAL A 113 -12.39 -11.24 -5.06
C VAL A 113 -13.12 -11.73 -3.81
N CYS A 114 -13.47 -10.80 -2.93
CA CYS A 114 -14.31 -11.10 -1.78
C CYS A 114 -15.77 -11.26 -2.26
N THR A 115 -16.36 -12.44 -2.08
CA THR A 115 -17.76 -12.69 -2.46
C THR A 115 -18.76 -11.87 -1.66
N GLN A 116 -18.36 -11.38 -0.48
CA GLN A 116 -19.20 -10.60 0.41
C GLN A 116 -19.19 -9.10 0.08
N HIS A 117 -18.15 -8.60 -0.59
CA HIS A 117 -17.94 -7.17 -0.76
C HIS A 117 -17.72 -6.79 -2.22
N ASN A 118 -18.46 -5.78 -2.68
CA ASN A 118 -18.22 -5.16 -3.98
C ASN A 118 -17.24 -3.99 -3.79
N ALA A 119 -15.96 -4.20 -4.12
CA ALA A 119 -14.89 -3.22 -3.91
C ALA A 119 -15.24 -1.83 -4.46
N LYS A 120 -15.74 -1.76 -5.70
CA LYS A 120 -16.16 -0.49 -6.32
C LYS A 120 -17.23 0.25 -5.50
N THR A 121 -18.19 -0.48 -4.94
CA THR A 121 -19.26 0.11 -4.12
C THR A 121 -18.72 0.60 -2.77
N VAL A 122 -17.85 -0.17 -2.14
CA VAL A 122 -17.18 0.20 -0.88
C VAL A 122 -16.33 1.46 -1.07
N ILE A 123 -15.50 1.49 -2.12
CA ILE A 123 -14.69 2.66 -2.47
C ILE A 123 -15.57 3.88 -2.74
N GLN A 124 -16.63 3.71 -3.54
CA GLN A 124 -17.53 4.82 -3.85
C GLN A 124 -18.21 5.38 -2.60
N LYS A 125 -18.59 4.52 -1.64
CA LYS A 125 -19.09 4.95 -0.34
C LYS A 125 -18.00 5.68 0.46
N GLY A 126 -16.79 5.12 0.49
CA GLY A 126 -15.63 5.68 1.17
C GLY A 126 -15.17 7.04 0.63
N LEU A 127 -15.54 7.43 -0.59
CA LEU A 127 -15.26 8.74 -1.20
C LEU A 127 -16.36 9.79 -0.99
N LYS A 128 -17.52 9.43 -0.43
CA LYS A 128 -18.66 10.35 -0.27
C LYS A 128 -18.63 11.22 1.00
N HIS A 129 -17.59 11.11 1.81
CA HIS A 129 -17.50 11.81 3.09
C HIS A 129 -17.02 13.27 3.00
N SER A 130 -16.42 13.65 1.86
CA SER A 130 -15.81 14.96 1.63
C SER A 130 -16.07 15.46 0.21
N LYS A 131 -16.17 16.78 0.00
CA LYS A 131 -16.22 17.36 -1.35
C LYS A 131 -14.87 17.27 -2.05
N ALA A 132 -13.77 17.29 -1.29
CA ALA A 132 -12.42 17.13 -1.82
C ALA A 132 -12.21 15.80 -2.57
N THR A 133 -13.01 14.77 -2.26
CA THR A 133 -12.94 13.43 -2.88
C THR A 133 -13.97 13.20 -4.00
N GLN A 134 -14.86 14.16 -4.29
CA GLN A 134 -16.02 13.95 -5.17
C GLN A 134 -15.63 13.59 -6.62
N ASP A 135 -14.51 14.14 -7.11
CA ASP A 135 -14.06 14.00 -8.50
C ASP A 135 -13.12 12.78 -8.67
N ILE A 136 -12.81 12.09 -7.57
CA ILE A 136 -11.92 10.93 -7.58
C ILE A 136 -12.70 9.72 -8.05
N LYS A 137 -12.21 9.05 -9.10
CA LYS A 137 -12.80 7.82 -9.61
C LYS A 137 -12.48 6.65 -8.68
N PRO A 138 -13.43 5.73 -8.43
CA PRO A 138 -13.14 4.51 -7.68
C PRO A 138 -11.99 3.68 -8.26
N SER A 139 -11.87 3.63 -9.59
CA SER A 139 -10.75 2.94 -10.27
C SER A 139 -9.39 3.54 -9.90
N PHE A 140 -9.30 4.84 -9.67
CA PHE A 140 -8.05 5.47 -9.24
C PHE A 140 -7.64 5.01 -7.83
N ILE A 141 -8.60 4.86 -6.91
CA ILE A 141 -8.34 4.32 -5.57
C ILE A 141 -7.92 2.85 -5.63
N GLU A 142 -8.52 2.05 -6.51
CA GLU A 142 -8.06 0.67 -6.77
C GLU A 142 -6.62 0.65 -7.28
N THR A 143 -6.27 1.55 -8.21
CA THR A 143 -4.89 1.70 -8.70
C THR A 143 -3.94 2.14 -7.60
N MET A 144 -4.35 3.05 -6.70
CA MET A 144 -3.56 3.39 -5.51
C MET A 144 -3.30 2.17 -4.65
N ALA A 145 -4.33 1.40 -4.29
CA ALA A 145 -4.17 0.19 -3.47
C ALA A 145 -3.24 -0.83 -4.15
N LYS A 146 -3.40 -1.06 -5.46
CA LYS A 146 -2.51 -1.93 -6.26
C LYS A 146 -1.07 -1.45 -6.24
N ALA A 147 -0.83 -0.16 -6.45
CA ALA A 147 0.50 0.44 -6.39
C ALA A 147 1.18 0.20 -5.03
N ARG A 148 0.46 0.38 -3.92
CA ARG A 148 1.02 0.20 -2.57
C ARG A 148 1.39 -1.26 -2.30
N VAL A 149 0.54 -2.19 -2.69
CA VAL A 149 0.83 -3.63 -2.53
C VAL A 149 1.95 -4.07 -3.48
N GLU A 150 2.01 -3.56 -4.70
CA GLU A 150 3.13 -3.81 -5.61
C GLU A 150 4.46 -3.35 -5.00
N TYR A 151 4.47 -2.16 -4.36
CA TYR A 151 5.65 -1.68 -3.63
C TYR A 151 6.00 -2.61 -2.46
N LYS A 152 5.00 -3.02 -1.66
CA LYS A 152 5.20 -3.95 -0.55
C LYS A 152 5.87 -5.26 -1.01
N GLN A 153 5.48 -5.77 -2.18
CA GLN A 153 5.94 -7.04 -2.71
C GLN A 153 7.29 -6.95 -3.43
N THR A 154 7.55 -5.86 -4.16
CA THR A 154 8.69 -5.76 -5.10
C THR A 154 9.72 -4.69 -4.74
N GLY A 155 9.41 -3.82 -3.77
CA GLY A 155 10.20 -2.63 -3.44
C GLY A 155 10.09 -1.51 -4.49
N SER A 156 9.12 -1.59 -5.40
CA SER A 156 8.94 -0.62 -6.49
C SER A 156 7.54 -0.63 -7.06
N ILE A 157 7.18 0.38 -7.87
CA ILE A 157 5.89 0.47 -8.55
C ILE A 157 6.14 0.60 -10.06
N SER A 158 5.49 -0.25 -10.85
CA SER A 158 5.56 -0.24 -12.30
C SER A 158 4.96 1.03 -12.91
N GLN A 159 5.35 1.32 -14.15
CA GLN A 159 4.80 2.41 -14.95
C GLN A 159 3.26 2.43 -14.99
N ALA A 160 2.62 1.25 -15.03
CA ALA A 160 1.15 1.14 -15.08
C ALA A 160 0.47 1.75 -13.84
N HIS A 161 1.16 1.81 -12.72
CA HIS A 161 0.64 2.32 -11.45
C HIS A 161 1.37 3.59 -10.95
N ALA A 162 2.34 4.10 -11.72
CA ALA A 162 3.19 5.22 -11.31
C ALA A 162 2.41 6.51 -11.00
N VAL A 163 1.36 6.81 -11.78
CA VAL A 163 0.47 7.98 -11.59
C VAL A 163 -0.22 7.93 -10.22
N ALA A 164 -0.48 6.74 -9.69
CA ALA A 164 -1.08 6.59 -8.37
C ALA A 164 -0.03 6.73 -7.25
N ALA A 165 1.25 6.64 -7.56
CA ALA A 165 2.37 6.66 -6.62
C ALA A 165 2.98 8.06 -6.41
N GLU A 166 2.35 9.11 -6.93
CA GLU A 166 2.78 10.49 -6.76
C GLU A 166 3.03 10.83 -5.29
N LYS A 167 4.22 11.40 -5.02
CA LYS A 167 4.83 11.43 -3.68
C LYS A 167 4.04 12.25 -2.66
N ASP A 168 3.37 13.31 -3.09
CA ASP A 168 2.66 14.28 -2.24
C ASP A 168 1.13 14.20 -2.39
N LEU A 169 0.63 13.47 -3.38
CA LEU A 169 -0.78 13.40 -3.74
C LEU A 169 -1.68 13.06 -2.54
N GLY A 170 -1.32 12.01 -1.80
CA GLY A 170 -2.09 11.57 -0.63
C GLY A 170 -2.12 12.61 0.50
N LEU A 171 -0.99 13.28 0.75
CA LEU A 171 -0.88 14.32 1.79
C LEU A 171 -1.66 15.59 1.42
N VAL A 172 -1.58 16.01 0.16
CA VAL A 172 -2.33 17.18 -0.32
C VAL A 172 -3.84 16.92 -0.19
N LEU A 173 -4.31 15.73 -0.58
CA LEU A 173 -5.71 15.36 -0.44
C LEU A 173 -6.14 15.29 1.03
N CYS A 174 -5.32 14.70 1.90
CA CYS A 174 -5.57 14.65 3.34
C CYS A 174 -5.74 16.06 3.93
N ASN A 175 -4.83 16.98 3.61
CA ASN A 175 -4.91 18.37 4.07
C ASN A 175 -6.18 19.09 3.58
N LEU A 176 -6.62 18.84 2.34
CA LEU A 176 -7.86 19.41 1.81
C LEU A 176 -9.09 18.89 2.56
N ILE A 177 -9.13 17.58 2.83
CA ILE A 177 -10.22 16.94 3.59
C ILE A 177 -10.25 17.47 5.02
N GLU A 178 -9.12 17.52 5.71
CA GLU A 178 -9.06 18.03 7.08
C GLU A 178 -9.48 19.51 7.17
N THR A 179 -9.07 20.33 6.19
CA THR A 179 -9.47 21.74 6.11
C THR A 179 -10.97 21.87 5.92
N GLU A 180 -11.58 21.07 5.03
CA GLU A 180 -13.02 21.02 4.83
C GLU A 180 -13.76 20.61 6.11
N TYR A 181 -13.29 19.57 6.79
CA TYR A 181 -13.87 19.10 8.05
C TYR A 181 -13.88 20.21 9.09
N ARG A 182 -12.71 20.83 9.35
CA ARG A 182 -12.59 21.93 10.30
C ARG A 182 -13.50 23.12 9.91
N SER A 183 -13.58 23.46 8.63
CA SER A 183 -14.44 24.56 8.14
C SER A 183 -15.94 24.29 8.29
N THR A 184 -16.35 23.01 8.33
CA THR A 184 -17.76 22.59 8.48
C THR A 184 -18.11 22.20 9.92
N GLY A 185 -17.21 22.46 10.87
CA GLY A 185 -17.40 22.14 12.29
C GLY A 185 -17.28 20.65 12.61
N LYS A 186 -16.74 19.84 11.70
CA LYS A 186 -16.40 18.44 11.95
C LYS A 186 -14.97 18.33 12.48
N ASP A 187 -14.78 17.44 13.43
CA ASP A 187 -13.46 17.14 13.97
C ASP A 187 -12.79 16.00 13.16
N PRO A 188 -11.68 16.26 12.43
CA PRO A 188 -10.96 15.22 11.71
C PRO A 188 -10.31 14.19 12.64
N ASP A 189 -10.02 14.53 13.90
CA ASP A 189 -9.36 13.63 14.85
C ASP A 189 -10.27 12.48 15.31
N GLN A 190 -11.57 12.53 14.99
CA GLN A 190 -12.51 11.41 15.16
C GLN A 190 -12.27 10.28 14.14
N TRP A 191 -11.41 10.49 13.14
CA TRP A 191 -11.14 9.53 12.05
C TRP A 191 -9.74 8.91 12.21
N LEU A 192 -9.71 7.68 12.72
CA LEU A 192 -8.47 6.99 13.05
C LEU A 192 -7.86 6.32 11.82
N SER A 193 -6.53 6.43 11.66
CA SER A 193 -5.75 5.51 10.82
C SER A 193 -5.51 4.18 11.54
N CYS A 194 -4.89 3.21 10.89
CA CYS A 194 -4.46 1.97 11.55
C CYS A 194 -3.53 2.24 12.75
N ILE A 195 -2.63 3.22 12.63
CA ILE A 195 -1.78 3.67 13.75
C ILE A 195 -2.65 4.26 14.88
N GLY A 196 -3.67 5.04 14.52
CA GLY A 196 -4.64 5.59 15.46
C GLY A 196 -5.40 4.49 16.20
N ILE A 197 -5.81 3.44 15.50
CA ILE A 197 -6.46 2.24 16.07
C ILE A 197 -5.52 1.56 17.06
N GLU A 198 -4.29 1.23 16.66
CA GLU A 198 -3.32 0.57 17.55
C GLU A 198 -3.03 1.42 18.79
N LYS A 199 -2.79 2.72 18.62
CA LYS A 199 -2.56 3.66 19.73
C LYS A 199 -3.76 3.71 20.67
N ARG A 200 -4.97 3.60 20.14
CA ARG A 200 -6.20 3.54 20.95
C ARG A 200 -6.29 2.24 21.71
N MET A 201 -6.00 1.11 21.07
CA MET A 201 -6.02 -0.21 21.70
C MET A 201 -5.00 -0.30 22.84
N ARG A 202 -3.78 0.20 22.66
CA ARG A 202 -2.77 0.32 23.73
C ARG A 202 -3.26 1.07 24.98
N LYS A 203 -4.28 1.92 24.87
CA LYS A 203 -4.89 2.62 26.01
C LYS A 203 -6.01 1.84 26.68
N THR A 204 -6.58 0.85 26.01
CA THR A 204 -7.81 0.16 26.45
C THR A 204 -7.59 -1.32 26.78
N MET A 205 -6.45 -1.91 26.43
CA MET A 205 -6.11 -3.30 26.74
C MET A 205 -4.66 -3.44 27.20
N SER A 206 -4.34 -4.58 27.82
CA SER A 206 -2.96 -4.91 28.22
C SER A 206 -2.08 -5.18 27.00
N ASP A 207 -0.76 -5.02 27.17
CA ASP A 207 0.21 -5.31 26.12
C ASP A 207 0.16 -6.77 25.67
N ASP A 208 -0.05 -7.73 26.58
CA ASP A 208 -0.21 -9.16 26.25
C ASP A 208 -1.45 -9.44 25.38
N SER A 209 -2.55 -8.73 25.64
CA SER A 209 -3.78 -8.85 24.84
C SER A 209 -3.57 -8.29 23.43
N LEU A 210 -2.89 -7.15 23.33
CA LEU A 210 -2.56 -6.55 22.05
C LEU A 210 -1.57 -7.40 21.25
N GLU A 211 -0.61 -8.03 21.93
CA GLU A 211 0.32 -8.96 21.30
C GLU A 211 -0.39 -10.21 20.79
N SER A 212 -1.34 -10.75 21.56
CA SER A 212 -2.19 -11.86 21.12
C SER A 212 -2.99 -11.49 19.86
N LEU A 213 -3.50 -10.26 19.79
CA LEU A 213 -4.18 -9.74 18.59
C LEU A 213 -3.24 -9.54 17.41
N ARG A 214 -1.99 -9.11 17.64
CA ARG A 214 -0.96 -8.99 16.62
C ARG A 214 -0.60 -10.35 16.02
N ILE A 215 -0.41 -11.36 16.88
CA ILE A 215 -0.15 -12.73 16.47
C ILE A 215 -1.34 -13.27 15.65
N ALA A 216 -2.58 -13.06 16.12
CA ALA A 216 -3.78 -13.42 15.36
C ALA A 216 -3.89 -12.68 14.02
N ALA A 217 -3.54 -11.40 13.96
CA ALA A 217 -3.54 -10.60 12.73
C ALA A 217 -2.54 -11.12 11.70
N HIS A 218 -1.46 -11.76 12.16
CA HIS A 218 -0.44 -12.41 11.33
C HIS A 218 -0.91 -13.78 10.79
N GLY A 219 -2.01 -14.33 11.31
CA GLY A 219 -2.52 -15.66 10.96
C GLY A 219 -2.02 -16.78 11.87
N ASP A 220 -1.37 -16.43 12.98
CA ASP A 220 -0.82 -17.38 13.96
C ASP A 220 -1.62 -17.35 15.28
N GLY A 221 -1.38 -18.29 16.18
CA GLY A 221 -1.99 -18.31 17.52
C GLY A 221 -3.41 -18.88 17.59
N ASP A 222 -4.25 -18.30 18.46
CA ASP A 222 -5.58 -18.82 18.80
C ASP A 222 -6.57 -18.68 17.63
N ALA A 223 -7.13 -19.81 17.19
CA ALA A 223 -8.03 -19.86 16.04
C ALA A 223 -9.36 -19.09 16.26
N SER A 224 -9.85 -19.01 17.50
CA SER A 224 -11.08 -18.27 17.82
C SER A 224 -10.82 -16.77 17.72
N LEU A 225 -9.66 -16.33 18.20
CA LEU A 225 -9.20 -14.94 18.11
C LEU A 225 -8.98 -14.53 16.65
N GLN A 226 -8.36 -15.40 15.84
CA GLN A 226 -8.22 -15.19 14.40
C GLN A 226 -9.60 -15.03 13.74
N PHE A 227 -10.55 -15.93 14.01
CA PHE A 227 -11.89 -15.86 13.44
C PHE A 227 -12.61 -14.55 13.78
N LEU A 228 -12.55 -14.11 15.04
CA LEU A 228 -13.11 -12.83 15.47
C LEU A 228 -12.42 -11.65 14.80
N LEU A 229 -11.10 -11.71 14.63
CA LEU A 229 -10.34 -10.65 13.99
C LEU A 229 -10.60 -10.57 12.49
N GLU A 230 -10.84 -11.69 11.80
CA GLU A 230 -11.25 -11.69 10.40
C GLU A 230 -12.61 -10.99 10.20
N ASP A 231 -13.57 -11.19 11.10
CA ASP A 231 -14.84 -10.42 11.09
C ASP A 231 -14.56 -8.92 11.23
N VAL A 232 -13.69 -8.53 12.17
CA VAL A 232 -13.30 -7.13 12.34
C VAL A 232 -12.61 -6.57 11.09
N LYS A 233 -11.69 -7.30 10.47
CA LYS A 233 -11.00 -6.89 9.24
C LYS A 233 -12.00 -6.68 8.10
N CYS A 234 -12.97 -7.58 7.95
CA CYS A 234 -14.06 -7.44 6.97
C CYS A 234 -14.91 -6.20 7.25
N ARG A 235 -15.30 -5.96 8.51
CA ARG A 235 -16.12 -4.78 8.86
C ARG A 235 -15.36 -3.47 8.78
N LEU A 236 -14.04 -3.47 9.04
CA LEU A 236 -13.18 -2.33 8.79
C LEU A 236 -13.14 -2.02 7.29
N TYR A 237 -12.97 -3.03 6.44
CA TYR A 237 -13.00 -2.84 4.99
C TYR A 237 -14.28 -2.09 4.53
N ASP A 238 -15.45 -2.52 5.02
CA ASP A 238 -16.76 -1.96 4.64
C ASP A 238 -17.10 -0.56 5.18
N SER A 239 -16.40 -0.14 6.23
CA SER A 239 -16.69 1.09 6.97
C SER A 239 -15.66 2.18 6.79
N CYS A 240 -14.56 1.91 6.09
CA CYS A 240 -13.50 2.89 5.88
C CYS A 240 -13.92 4.03 4.95
N VAL A 241 -13.28 5.18 5.13
CA VAL A 241 -13.33 6.33 4.22
C VAL A 241 -11.91 6.72 3.78
N CYS A 242 -11.78 7.35 2.62
CA CYS A 242 -10.46 7.67 2.06
C CYS A 242 -10.03 9.09 2.42
N PHE A 243 -9.00 9.23 3.27
CA PHE A 243 -8.41 10.55 3.55
C PHE A 243 -7.27 10.91 2.58
N GLY A 244 -7.06 10.13 1.51
CA GLY A 244 -5.95 10.30 0.58
C GLY A 244 -4.62 9.74 1.07
N ASP A 245 -4.36 9.78 2.37
CA ASP A 245 -3.21 9.15 3.02
C ASP A 245 -3.49 7.72 3.53
N GLY A 246 -4.64 7.17 3.16
CA GLY A 246 -5.07 5.82 3.51
C GLY A 246 -6.52 5.74 3.98
N PRO A 247 -6.98 4.53 4.32
CA PRO A 247 -8.29 4.32 4.92
C PRO A 247 -8.33 4.87 6.36
N ARG A 248 -9.45 5.51 6.71
CA ARG A 248 -9.75 5.99 8.07
C ARG A 248 -11.09 5.47 8.55
N TRP A 249 -11.26 5.40 9.87
CA TRP A 249 -12.48 4.92 10.52
C TRP A 249 -12.95 5.85 11.61
N ASP A 250 -14.27 6.05 11.69
CA ASP A 250 -14.88 6.76 12.82
C ASP A 250 -14.55 6.03 14.13
N VAL A 251 -14.09 6.78 15.14
CA VAL A 251 -13.67 6.23 16.44
C VAL A 251 -14.74 5.36 17.10
N LYS A 252 -16.04 5.67 16.91
CA LYS A 252 -17.14 4.90 17.49
C LYS A 252 -17.27 3.53 16.84
N ILE A 253 -17.02 3.46 15.53
CA ILE A 253 -16.99 2.18 14.80
C ILE A 253 -15.83 1.34 15.31
N VAL A 254 -14.64 1.93 15.46
CA VAL A 254 -13.47 1.24 16.01
C VAL A 254 -13.77 0.69 17.41
N ASP A 255 -14.32 1.51 18.31
CA ASP A 255 -14.70 1.07 19.65
C ASP A 255 -15.68 -0.09 19.63
N GLN A 256 -16.69 -0.03 18.77
CA GLN A 256 -17.68 -1.09 18.65
C GLN A 256 -17.06 -2.40 18.14
N LEU A 257 -16.18 -2.32 17.14
CA LEU A 257 -15.53 -3.50 16.55
C LEU A 257 -14.56 -4.17 17.52
N PHE A 258 -13.83 -3.39 18.31
CA PHE A 258 -12.84 -3.94 19.23
C PHE A 258 -13.36 -4.19 20.66
N ALA A 259 -14.60 -3.80 20.96
CA ALA A 259 -15.23 -4.04 22.26
C ALA A 259 -15.15 -5.51 22.74
N PRO A 260 -15.36 -6.54 21.89
CA PRO A 260 -15.28 -7.94 22.34
C PRO A 260 -13.92 -8.31 22.95
N PHE A 261 -12.82 -7.80 22.39
CA PHE A 261 -11.47 -8.09 22.87
C PHE A 261 -11.14 -7.34 24.17
N THR A 262 -11.75 -6.18 24.38
CA THR A 262 -11.61 -5.46 25.66
C THR A 262 -12.41 -6.08 26.79
N ARG A 263 -13.54 -6.75 26.49
CA ARG A 263 -14.44 -7.35 27.49
C ARG A 263 -14.03 -8.75 27.92
N CYS A 264 -13.42 -9.55 27.04
CA CYS A 264 -12.86 -10.86 27.40
C CYS A 264 -11.84 -10.78 28.55
N VAL A 265 -11.18 -9.63 28.74
CA VAL A 265 -10.19 -9.42 29.81
C VAL A 265 -10.83 -9.31 31.20
N ILE A 266 -12.04 -8.75 31.30
CA ILE A 266 -12.69 -8.49 32.61
C ILE A 266 -13.24 -9.79 33.22
N GLU A 267 -13.66 -10.75 32.40
CA GLU A 267 -14.18 -12.03 32.90
C GLU A 267 -13.06 -13.03 33.27
N GLY A 268 -11.86 -12.88 32.72
CA GLY A 268 -10.69 -13.71 33.06
C GLY A 268 -10.02 -13.35 34.39
N GLU A 269 -10.07 -12.09 34.81
CA GLU A 269 -9.44 -11.63 36.07
C GLU A 269 -10.31 -11.86 37.32
N MET A 270 -11.63 -12.02 37.19
CA MET A 270 -12.50 -12.38 38.32
C MET A 270 -12.51 -13.87 38.65
N GLY A 271 -11.96 -14.73 37.77
CA GLY A 271 -11.93 -16.19 37.96
C GLY A 271 -10.81 -16.73 38.86
N ILE A 272 -9.83 -15.91 39.24
CA ILE A 272 -8.72 -16.30 40.13
C ILE A 272 -8.82 -15.54 41.46
N ARG A 273 -9.96 -15.65 42.13
CA ARG A 273 -10.07 -15.27 43.54
C ARG A 273 -11.08 -16.16 44.27
N GLY A 274 -10.93 -17.47 44.09
CA GLY A 274 -11.66 -18.49 44.82
C GLY A 274 -10.96 -18.85 46.15
N ASP A 275 -11.60 -18.46 47.24
CA ASP A 275 -11.74 -19.19 48.50
C ASP A 275 -10.48 -19.60 49.28
N ALA A 276 -10.02 -18.68 50.15
CA ALA A 276 -9.43 -19.08 51.43
C ALA A 276 -10.55 -19.13 52.49
N LEU A 277 -11.05 -20.33 52.77
CA LEU A 277 -11.90 -20.62 53.94
C LEU A 277 -11.13 -20.39 55.25
N PRO A 278 -11.74 -19.82 56.30
CA PRO A 278 -11.11 -19.72 57.60
C PRO A 278 -11.14 -21.08 58.31
N SER A 279 -9.97 -21.50 58.80
CA SER A 279 -9.82 -22.68 59.65
C SER A 279 -10.40 -22.42 61.04
N VAL A 280 -11.14 -23.41 61.56
CA VAL A 280 -11.74 -23.48 62.90
C VAL A 280 -10.68 -23.58 63.99
#